data_AF-A0A450Y3S0-F1
#
_entry.id   AF-A0A450Y3S0-F1
#
_cell.length_a   1.000
_cell.length_b   1.000
_cell.length_c   1.000
_cell.angle_alpha   90.00
_cell.angle_beta   90.00
_cell.angle_gamma   90.00
#
_symmetry.space_group_name_H-M   'P 1'
#
loop_
_entity.id
_entity.type
_entity.pdbx_description
1 polymer ?
#
loop_
_entity_poly.entity_id
_entity_poly.type
_entity_poly.pdbx_seq_one_letter_code
_entity_poly.pdbx_strand_id
1 'polypeptide(L)'
;MRKIQEILRLKYESKLSHEKIAGALGLSKGAVAKYITQARDQGIVWPLPQGQDLASLEERLALPSERRPATGKAEPDFFQIHVELKRKGVTIQLLWEEYVATHGTAAYQYSRFCDLYRQWRQQQKRSMRQQHLAGDKLFIDYCGPTIGVVDGATGEIRSAQIFVAVLGASNYTYAEATWSQG
;
A
#
# COMPACT_ATOMS: atom_id res chain seq x y z
N MET A 1 6.13 6.33 15.89
CA MET A 1 5.41 7.52 15.41
C MET A 1 5.77 8.77 16.23
N ARG A 2 6.20 9.87 15.57
CA ARG A 2 6.49 11.20 16.15
C ARG A 2 5.39 11.82 17.04
N LYS A 3 4.14 11.36 16.92
CA LYS A 3 2.99 11.92 17.67
C LYS A 3 3.05 11.67 19.17
N ILE A 4 3.59 10.53 19.62
CA ILE A 4 3.66 10.20 21.06
C ILE A 4 4.65 11.12 21.79
N GLN A 5 5.81 11.36 21.20
CA GLN A 5 6.77 12.34 21.72
C GLN A 5 6.16 13.73 21.82
N GLU A 6 5.40 14.14 20.80
CA GLU A 6 4.74 15.44 20.84
C GLU A 6 3.63 15.55 21.89
N ILE A 7 2.89 14.47 22.16
CA ILE A 7 1.94 14.46 23.28
C ILE A 7 2.69 14.70 24.61
N LEU A 8 3.82 14.02 24.83
CA LEU A 8 4.62 14.17 26.05
C LEU A 8 5.24 15.56 26.16
N ARG A 9 5.81 16.09 25.07
CA ARG A 9 6.35 17.45 25.00
C ARG A 9 5.30 18.49 25.35
N LEU A 10 4.15 18.47 24.66
CA LEU A 10 3.08 19.44 24.89
C LEU A 10 2.47 19.35 26.29
N LYS A 11 2.49 18.16 26.90
CA LYS A 11 1.98 17.95 28.26
C LYS A 11 2.95 18.42 29.33
N TYR A 12 4.22 18.02 29.26
CA TYR A 12 5.20 18.23 30.33
C TYR A 12 6.03 19.52 30.16
N GLU A 13 6.34 19.91 28.93
CA GLU A 13 7.09 21.14 28.64
C GLU A 13 6.16 22.34 28.49
N SER A 14 5.11 22.20 27.68
CA SER A 14 4.16 23.30 27.40
C SER A 14 2.96 23.37 28.34
N LYS A 15 2.81 22.42 29.28
CA LYS A 15 1.74 22.35 30.30
C LYS A 15 0.32 22.52 29.74
N LEU A 16 0.07 22.04 28.52
CA LEU A 16 -1.23 22.18 27.87
C LEU A 16 -2.28 21.20 28.42
N SER A 17 -3.56 21.59 28.31
CA SER A 17 -4.69 20.72 28.63
C SER A 17 -4.84 19.62 27.56
N HIS A 18 -5.46 18.49 27.92
CA HIS A 18 -5.66 17.38 26.98
C HIS A 18 -6.46 17.80 25.74
N GLU A 19 -7.37 18.77 25.88
CA GLU A 19 -8.15 19.33 24.77
C GLU A 19 -7.28 20.12 23.78
N LYS A 20 -6.38 20.96 24.30
CA LYS A 20 -5.46 21.73 23.43
C LYS A 20 -4.47 20.81 22.72
N ILE A 21 -3.98 19.77 23.39
CA ILE A 21 -3.10 18.75 22.79
C ILE A 21 -3.84 17.96 21.71
N ALA A 22 -5.08 17.56 21.99
CA ALA A 22 -5.95 16.88 21.02
C ALA A 22 -6.17 17.73 19.76
N GLY A 23 -6.49 19.01 19.93
CA GLY A 23 -6.63 19.96 18.82
C GLY A 23 -5.34 20.16 18.02
N ALA A 24 -4.19 20.28 18.68
CA ALA A 24 -2.90 20.50 18.03
C ALA A 24 -2.42 19.29 17.20
N LEU A 25 -2.74 18.06 17.63
CA LEU A 25 -2.26 16.82 17.00
C LEU A 25 -3.31 16.10 16.14
N GLY A 26 -4.53 16.63 16.06
CA GLY A 26 -5.66 16.01 15.37
C GLY A 26 -6.05 14.65 15.99
N LEU A 27 -5.97 14.53 17.32
CA LEU A 27 -6.29 13.32 18.07
C LEU A 27 -7.55 13.53 18.91
N SER A 28 -8.20 12.44 19.33
CA SER A 28 -9.29 12.55 20.30
C SER A 28 -8.74 12.82 21.71
N LYS A 29 -9.48 13.57 22.53
CA LYS A 29 -9.15 13.80 23.97
C LYS A 29 -8.92 12.49 24.71
N GLY A 30 -9.72 11.47 24.40
CA GLY A 30 -9.59 10.12 24.96
C GLY A 30 -8.28 9.44 24.58
N ALA A 31 -7.84 9.56 23.33
CA ALA A 31 -6.55 9.02 22.89
C ALA A 31 -5.38 9.70 23.61
N VAL A 32 -5.41 11.04 23.73
CA VAL A 32 -4.38 11.82 24.45
C VAL A 32 -4.33 11.40 25.92
N ALA A 33 -5.47 11.32 26.59
CA ALA A 33 -5.54 10.88 27.99
C ALA A 33 -4.97 9.46 28.16
N LYS A 34 -5.32 8.53 27.26
CA LYS A 34 -4.84 7.15 27.28
C LYS A 34 -3.31 7.07 27.17
N TYR A 35 -2.70 7.79 26.22
CA TYR A 35 -1.25 7.79 26.06
C TYR A 35 -0.51 8.42 27.25
N ILE A 36 -1.05 9.48 27.84
CA ILE A 36 -0.46 10.12 29.03
C ILE A 36 -0.53 9.18 30.24
N THR A 37 -1.68 8.53 30.48
CA THR A 37 -1.83 7.56 31.57
C THR A 37 -0.86 6.40 31.37
N GLN A 38 -0.77 5.85 30.15
CA GLN A 38 0.12 4.74 29.85
C GLN A 38 1.61 5.12 30.01
N ALA A 39 1.99 6.33 29.63
CA ALA A 39 3.34 6.83 29.85
C ALA A 39 3.67 6.96 31.33
N ARG A 40 2.71 7.42 32.15
CA ARG A 40 2.84 7.47 33.60
C ARG A 40 2.97 6.07 34.20
N ASP A 41 2.12 5.13 33.80
CA ASP A 41 2.11 3.75 34.31
C ASP A 41 3.42 3.02 34.00
N GLN A 42 4.05 3.35 32.88
CA GLN A 42 5.33 2.79 32.47
C GLN A 42 6.55 3.57 32.98
N GLY A 43 6.33 4.58 33.83
CA GLY A 43 7.40 5.39 34.42
C GLY A 43 8.22 6.16 33.39
N ILE A 44 7.62 6.54 32.25
CA ILE A 44 8.32 7.30 31.21
C ILE A 44 8.40 8.76 31.67
N VAL A 45 9.64 9.24 31.79
CA VAL A 45 9.93 10.61 32.23
C VAL A 45 10.19 11.50 31.01
N TRP A 46 9.71 12.75 31.08
CA TRP A 46 10.04 13.81 30.13
C TRP A 46 10.97 14.83 30.81
N PRO A 47 12.05 15.32 30.14
CA PRO A 47 12.50 14.96 28.80
C PRO A 47 13.03 13.52 28.72
N LEU A 48 12.89 12.90 27.54
CA LEU A 48 13.41 11.55 27.31
C LEU A 48 14.95 11.56 27.51
N PRO A 49 15.52 10.58 28.23
CA PRO A 49 16.97 10.47 28.38
C PRO A 49 17.67 10.39 27.03
N GLN A 50 18.82 11.06 26.88
CA GLN A 50 19.63 10.96 25.66
C GLN A 50 20.00 9.49 25.41
N GLY A 51 19.56 8.94 24.26
CA GLY A 51 19.81 7.55 23.86
C GLY A 51 18.58 6.64 23.87
N GLN A 52 17.39 7.09 24.28
CA GLN A 52 16.16 6.33 24.01
C GLN A 52 15.77 6.45 22.54
N ASP A 53 15.88 5.32 21.82
CA ASP A 53 15.38 5.20 20.46
C ASP A 53 13.85 5.34 20.44
N LEU A 54 13.34 6.06 19.45
CA LEU A 54 11.92 6.27 19.21
C LEU A 54 11.19 4.91 19.11
N ALA A 55 11.84 3.92 18.49
CA ALA A 55 11.31 2.57 18.34
C ALA A 55 11.09 1.86 19.69
N SER A 56 11.98 2.04 20.67
CA SER A 56 11.83 1.43 21.99
C SER A 56 10.71 2.09 22.80
N LEU A 57 10.54 3.40 22.67
CA LEU A 57 9.42 4.13 23.27
C LEU A 57 8.08 3.66 22.68
N GLU A 58 8.05 3.44 21.38
CA GLU A 58 6.88 2.92 20.66
C GLU A 58 6.50 1.53 21.14
N GLU A 59 7.45 0.61 21.26
CA GLU A 59 7.19 -0.75 21.73
C GLU A 59 6.62 -0.78 23.16
N ARG A 60 7.17 0.06 24.03
CA ARG A 60 6.69 0.21 25.41
C ARG A 60 5.25 0.73 25.44
N LEU A 61 4.98 1.82 24.72
CA LEU A 61 3.68 2.51 24.69
C LEU A 61 2.66 1.91 23.70
N ALA A 62 3.03 0.88 22.95
CA ALA A 62 2.11 0.16 22.08
C ALA A 62 0.92 -0.35 22.89
N LEU A 63 -0.28 -0.09 22.38
CA LEU A 63 -1.53 -0.56 22.96
C LEU A 63 -1.54 -2.09 23.05
N PRO A 64 -2.23 -2.71 24.02
CA PRO A 64 -2.37 -4.18 24.06
C PRO A 64 -2.96 -4.79 22.77
N SER A 65 -3.66 -4.01 21.94
CA SER A 65 -4.14 -4.44 20.62
C SER A 65 -3.06 -4.38 19.52
N GLU A 66 -1.97 -3.66 19.75
CA GLU A 66 -0.80 -3.56 18.84
C GLU A 66 0.37 -4.42 19.29
N ARG A 67 0.39 -4.85 20.56
CA ARG A 67 1.15 -6.03 20.96
C ARG A 67 0.55 -7.20 20.20
N ARG A 68 1.09 -7.51 19.02
CA ARG A 68 0.89 -8.83 18.41
C ARG A 68 1.19 -9.80 19.55
N PRO A 69 0.22 -10.61 20.01
CA PRO A 69 0.61 -11.72 20.84
C PRO A 69 1.74 -12.41 20.06
N ALA A 70 2.85 -12.72 20.72
CA ALA A 70 3.80 -13.68 20.20
C ALA A 70 3.05 -15.02 20.19
N THR A 71 2.08 -15.15 19.27
CA THR A 71 1.50 -16.40 18.89
C THR A 71 2.71 -17.13 18.38
N GLY A 72 3.17 -18.18 19.06
CA GLY A 72 4.27 -19.04 18.60
C GLY A 72 3.90 -19.80 17.32
N LYS A 73 3.31 -19.07 16.37
CA LYS A 73 2.83 -19.44 15.06
C LYS A 73 3.89 -18.95 14.09
N ALA A 74 4.28 -19.82 13.18
CA ALA A 74 5.20 -19.45 12.12
C ALA A 74 4.54 -18.38 11.24
N GLU A 75 5.27 -17.34 10.85
CA GLU A 75 4.76 -16.40 9.85
C GLU A 75 5.01 -16.99 8.45
N PRO A 76 3.98 -17.15 7.60
CA PRO A 76 4.18 -17.62 6.24
C PRO A 76 4.96 -16.58 5.41
N ASP A 77 5.82 -17.05 4.50
CA ASP A 77 6.41 -16.20 3.46
C ASP A 77 5.35 -15.87 2.40
N PHE A 78 4.61 -14.79 2.63
CA PHE A 78 3.56 -14.35 1.70
C PHE A 78 4.10 -13.91 0.34
N PHE A 79 5.39 -13.56 0.23
CA PHE A 79 5.99 -13.22 -1.07
C PHE A 79 6.17 -14.48 -1.92
N GLN A 80 6.76 -15.54 -1.35
CA GLN A 80 6.91 -16.82 -2.04
C GLN A 80 5.54 -17.39 -2.45
N ILE A 81 4.58 -17.40 -1.52
CA ILE A 81 3.19 -17.82 -1.77
C ILE A 81 2.58 -17.03 -2.95
N HIS A 82 2.82 -15.72 -3.01
CA HIS A 82 2.29 -14.87 -4.09
C HIS A 82 2.90 -15.18 -5.46
N VAL A 83 4.18 -15.56 -5.51
CA VAL A 83 4.86 -15.96 -6.75
C VAL A 83 4.35 -17.32 -7.22
N GLU A 84 4.21 -18.29 -6.32
CA GLU A 84 3.76 -19.64 -6.65
C GLU A 84 2.31 -19.67 -7.13
N LEU A 85 1.44 -18.82 -6.57
CA LEU A 85 0.06 -18.64 -7.05
C LEU A 85 -0.07 -18.18 -8.51
N LYS A 86 1.01 -17.69 -9.14
CA LYS A 86 0.99 -17.32 -10.58
C LYS A 86 1.18 -18.53 -11.49
N ARG A 87 1.60 -19.69 -10.95
CA ARG A 87 1.78 -20.92 -11.73
C ARG A 87 0.41 -21.56 -12.01
N LYS A 88 0.26 -22.16 -13.20
CA LYS A 88 -0.99 -22.83 -13.58
C LYS A 88 -1.31 -23.98 -12.62
N GLY A 89 -2.55 -24.04 -12.14
CA GLY A 89 -3.04 -25.12 -11.28
C GLY A 89 -2.73 -24.97 -9.78
N VAL A 90 -1.92 -23.99 -9.38
CA VAL A 90 -1.64 -23.74 -7.95
C VAL A 90 -2.79 -22.98 -7.31
N THR A 91 -3.28 -23.49 -6.18
CA THR A 91 -4.35 -22.86 -5.40
C THR A 91 -3.83 -22.41 -4.04
N ILE A 92 -4.50 -21.43 -3.44
CA ILE A 92 -4.13 -20.96 -2.09
C ILE A 92 -4.36 -22.02 -1.02
N GLN A 93 -5.28 -22.95 -1.27
CA GLN A 93 -5.51 -24.10 -0.40
C GLN A 93 -4.31 -25.06 -0.44
N LEU A 94 -3.79 -25.38 -1.62
CA LEU A 94 -2.61 -26.22 -1.78
C LEU A 94 -1.40 -25.65 -1.02
N LEU A 95 -1.13 -24.36 -1.18
CA LEU A 95 -0.02 -23.68 -0.49
C LEU A 95 -0.21 -23.62 1.04
N TRP A 96 -1.47 -23.55 1.50
CA TRP A 96 -1.76 -23.64 2.92
C TRP A 96 -1.51 -25.06 3.46
N GLU A 97 -1.88 -26.10 2.72
CA GLU A 97 -1.63 -27.50 3.10
C GLU A 97 -0.11 -27.77 3.22
N GLU A 98 0.69 -27.28 2.27
CA GLU A 98 2.17 -27.36 2.30
C GLU A 98 2.77 -26.59 3.49
N TYR A 99 2.24 -25.39 3.76
CA TYR A 99 2.63 -24.58 4.91
C TYR A 99 2.32 -25.29 6.24
N VAL A 100 1.14 -25.91 6.36
CA VAL A 100 0.76 -26.71 7.54
C VAL A 100 1.63 -27.94 7.68
N ALA A 101 1.95 -28.64 6.59
CA ALA A 101 2.83 -29.80 6.62
C ALA A 101 4.23 -29.45 7.16
N THR A 102 4.72 -28.23 6.86
CA THR A 102 6.04 -27.76 7.29
C THR A 102 6.04 -27.25 8.74
N HIS A 103 4.98 -26.57 9.17
CA HIS A 103 4.95 -25.84 10.45
C HIS A 103 4.06 -26.50 11.54
N GLY A 104 3.30 -27.54 11.21
CA GLY A 104 2.52 -28.34 12.14
C GLY A 104 1.64 -27.51 13.08
N THR A 105 1.85 -27.66 14.39
CA THR A 105 1.09 -26.94 15.43
C THR A 105 1.34 -25.43 15.46
N ALA A 106 2.47 -24.97 14.89
CA ALA A 106 2.78 -23.57 14.69
C ALA A 106 2.09 -22.98 13.43
N ALA A 107 1.39 -23.79 12.63
CA ALA A 107 0.68 -23.28 11.47
C ALA A 107 -0.59 -22.49 11.85
N TYR A 108 -0.90 -21.48 11.04
CA TYR A 108 -2.19 -20.80 11.05
C TYR A 108 -3.28 -21.71 10.44
N GLN A 109 -4.49 -21.63 11.00
CA GLN A 109 -5.67 -22.20 10.37
C GLN A 109 -5.99 -21.49 9.05
N TYR A 110 -6.63 -22.19 8.12
CA TYR A 110 -6.87 -21.74 6.76
C TYR A 110 -7.48 -20.35 6.66
N SER A 111 -8.53 -20.05 7.46
CA SER A 111 -9.19 -18.75 7.45
C SER A 111 -8.22 -17.61 7.81
N ARG A 112 -7.43 -17.80 8.87
CA ARG A 112 -6.44 -16.79 9.31
C ARG A 112 -5.32 -16.62 8.29
N PHE A 113 -4.86 -17.71 7.68
CA PHE A 113 -3.85 -17.68 6.62
C PHE A 113 -4.34 -16.85 5.42
N CYS A 114 -5.57 -17.09 4.97
CA CYS A 114 -6.19 -16.33 3.89
C CYS A 114 -6.31 -14.83 4.20
N ASP A 115 -6.73 -14.49 5.43
CA ASP A 115 -6.87 -13.10 5.85
C ASP A 115 -5.54 -12.37 5.89
N LEU A 116 -4.51 -12.99 6.46
CA LEU A 116 -3.16 -12.43 6.49
C LEU A 116 -2.60 -12.24 5.09
N TYR A 117 -2.79 -13.21 4.19
CA TYR A 117 -2.39 -13.06 2.79
C TYR A 117 -3.11 -11.90 2.09
N ARG A 118 -4.42 -11.74 2.30
CA ARG A 118 -5.18 -10.61 1.74
C ARG A 118 -4.65 -9.26 2.23
N GLN A 119 -4.39 -9.14 3.53
CA GLN A 119 -3.82 -7.93 4.13
C GLN A 119 -2.44 -7.62 3.56
N TRP A 120 -1.56 -8.62 3.49
CA TRP A 120 -0.24 -8.49 2.87
C TRP A 120 -0.35 -8.05 1.41
N ARG A 121 -1.26 -8.63 0.64
CA ARG A 121 -1.46 -8.32 -0.79
C ARG A 121 -1.93 -6.87 -1.00
N GLN A 122 -2.75 -6.32 -0.10
CA GLN A 122 -3.21 -4.93 -0.15
C GLN A 122 -2.08 -3.92 0.12
N GLN A 123 -1.09 -4.31 0.93
CA GLN A 123 0.07 -3.47 1.24
C GLN A 123 1.07 -3.40 0.08
N GLN A 124 0.99 -4.32 -0.88
CA GLN A 124 1.86 -4.31 -2.05
C GLN A 124 1.45 -3.15 -2.99
N LYS A 125 2.24 -2.08 -2.99
CA LYS A 125 2.06 -0.94 -3.91
C LYS A 125 2.26 -1.40 -5.35
N ARG A 126 1.16 -1.59 -6.08
CA ARG A 126 1.18 -1.95 -7.51
C ARG A 126 1.41 -0.75 -8.43
N SER A 127 1.43 0.47 -7.91
CA SER A 127 1.64 1.66 -8.73
C SER A 127 3.12 2.00 -8.83
N MET A 128 3.70 1.72 -9.99
CA MET A 128 4.89 2.45 -10.41
C MET A 128 4.39 3.79 -10.95
N ARG A 129 4.47 4.85 -10.14
CA ARG A 129 4.14 6.21 -10.61
C ARG A 129 5.26 6.67 -11.54
N GLN A 130 5.06 6.49 -12.83
CA GLN A 130 5.96 7.04 -13.83
C GLN A 130 5.77 8.56 -13.88
N GLN A 131 6.87 9.30 -13.79
CA GLN A 131 6.87 10.74 -14.03
C GLN A 131 7.11 10.97 -15.51
N HIS A 132 6.25 11.77 -16.15
CA HIS A 132 6.41 12.19 -17.53
C HIS A 132 6.68 13.69 -17.54
N LEU A 133 7.92 14.08 -17.88
CA LEU A 133 8.28 15.47 -18.07
C LEU A 133 7.75 15.95 -19.43
N ALA A 134 7.28 17.19 -19.50
CA ALA A 134 6.78 17.76 -20.74
C ALA A 134 7.90 17.82 -21.79
N GLY A 135 7.64 17.28 -22.99
CA GLY A 135 8.61 17.22 -24.09
C GLY A 135 9.64 16.08 -24.01
N ASP A 136 9.63 15.25 -22.95
CA ASP A 136 10.60 14.16 -22.79
C ASP A 136 10.26 12.93 -23.64
N LYS A 137 8.98 12.51 -23.64
CA LYS A 137 8.53 11.27 -24.31
C LYS A 137 7.19 11.43 -25.00
N LEU A 138 7.11 10.88 -26.21
CA LEU A 138 5.89 10.64 -26.97
C LEU A 138 5.64 9.14 -27.04
N PHE A 139 4.44 8.69 -26.69
CA PHE A 139 4.01 7.31 -26.85
C PHE A 139 3.28 7.17 -28.17
N ILE A 140 3.61 6.16 -28.97
CA ILE A 140 2.99 5.88 -30.26
C ILE A 140 2.47 4.44 -30.26
N ASP A 141 1.30 4.22 -30.84
CA ASP A 141 0.72 2.90 -31.02
C ASP A 141 -0.23 2.87 -32.23
N TYR A 142 -0.49 1.67 -32.75
CA TYR A 142 -1.55 1.43 -33.71
C TYR A 142 -2.69 0.64 -33.04
N CYS A 143 -3.92 1.10 -33.25
CA CYS A 143 -5.10 0.35 -32.83
C CYS A 143 -5.13 -1.00 -33.57
N GLY A 144 -5.18 -2.11 -32.83
CA GLY A 144 -5.17 -3.46 -33.42
C GLY A 144 -6.30 -3.72 -34.43
N PRO A 145 -7.55 -3.33 -34.13
CA PRO A 145 -8.65 -3.39 -35.10
C PRO A 145 -8.52 -2.35 -36.22
N THR A 146 -8.69 -2.78 -37.48
CA THR A 146 -8.86 -1.88 -38.62
C THR A 146 -10.30 -1.38 -38.71
N ILE A 147 -10.49 -0.13 -39.14
CA ILE A 147 -11.80 0.47 -39.42
C ILE A 147 -12.07 0.48 -40.93
N GLY A 148 -13.33 0.35 -41.34
CA GLY A 148 -13.74 0.52 -42.73
C GLY A 148 -14.00 1.98 -43.06
N VAL A 149 -13.41 2.49 -44.14
CA VAL A 149 -13.69 3.82 -44.71
C VAL A 149 -14.43 3.61 -46.02
N VAL A 150 -15.60 4.24 -46.15
CA VAL A 150 -16.45 4.11 -47.34
C VAL A 150 -16.15 5.26 -48.30
N ASP A 151 -15.85 4.94 -49.56
CA ASP A 151 -15.80 5.93 -50.62
C ASP A 151 -17.21 6.39 -50.97
N GLY A 152 -17.48 7.70 -50.84
CA GLY A 152 -18.81 8.27 -51.06
C GLY A 152 -19.27 8.27 -52.52
N ALA A 153 -18.36 8.12 -53.49
CA ALA A 153 -18.67 8.10 -54.91
C ALA A 153 -18.83 6.67 -55.46
N THR A 154 -18.03 5.71 -54.96
CA THR A 154 -18.03 4.33 -55.48
C THR A 154 -18.74 3.34 -54.55
N GLY A 155 -18.91 3.67 -53.28
CA GLY A 155 -19.44 2.75 -52.25
C GLY A 155 -18.45 1.65 -51.83
N GLU A 156 -17.21 1.68 -52.34
CA GLU A 156 -16.18 0.73 -51.96
C GLU A 156 -15.74 0.95 -50.50
N ILE A 157 -15.50 -0.15 -49.78
CA ILE A 157 -15.02 -0.11 -48.39
C ILE A 157 -13.53 -0.42 -48.39
N ARG A 158 -12.74 0.52 -47.91
CA ARG A 158 -11.29 0.37 -47.73
C ARG A 158 -10.94 0.32 -46.24
N SER A 159 -10.15 -0.67 -45.84
CA SER A 159 -9.66 -0.77 -44.47
C SER A 159 -8.59 0.29 -44.18
N ALA A 160 -8.73 0.99 -43.06
CA ALA A 160 -7.75 1.92 -42.50
C ALA A 160 -7.38 1.49 -41.07
N GLN A 161 -6.18 1.85 -40.64
CA GLN A 161 -5.66 1.61 -39.30
C GLN A 161 -5.58 2.94 -38.56
N ILE A 162 -5.86 2.93 -37.26
CA ILE A 162 -5.78 4.15 -36.45
C ILE A 162 -4.40 4.23 -35.80
N PHE A 163 -3.62 5.22 -36.23
CA PHE A 163 -2.41 5.64 -35.54
C PHE A 163 -2.80 6.53 -34.35
N VAL A 164 -2.18 6.31 -33.20
CA VAL A 164 -2.39 7.10 -31.98
C VAL A 164 -1.05 7.54 -31.41
N ALA A 165 -0.92 8.81 -31.07
CA ALA A 165 0.22 9.36 -30.37
C ALA A 165 -0.21 10.15 -29.13
N VAL A 166 0.47 9.98 -28.00
CA VAL A 166 0.11 10.61 -26.72
C VAL A 166 1.34 11.20 -26.03
N LEU A 167 1.26 12.47 -25.64
CA LEU A 167 2.26 13.12 -24.78
C LEU A 167 2.04 12.71 -23.32
N GLY A 168 3.02 12.02 -22.72
CA GLY A 168 2.88 11.43 -21.38
C GLY A 168 2.63 12.44 -20.24
N ALA A 169 3.08 13.68 -20.38
CA ALA A 169 2.96 14.71 -19.35
C ALA A 169 1.56 15.35 -19.31
N SER A 170 0.95 15.57 -20.48
CA SER A 170 -0.31 16.28 -20.64
C SER A 170 -1.49 15.38 -20.99
N ASN A 171 -1.22 14.12 -21.35
CA ASN A 171 -2.19 13.23 -22.01
C ASN A 171 -2.82 13.85 -23.27
N TYR A 172 -2.08 14.74 -23.96
CA TYR A 172 -2.53 15.27 -25.23
C TYR A 172 -2.44 14.18 -26.29
N THR A 173 -3.59 13.80 -26.83
CA THR A 173 -3.75 12.65 -27.72
C THR A 173 -4.00 13.14 -29.16
N TYR A 174 -3.21 12.60 -30.08
CA TYR A 174 -3.39 12.70 -31.52
C TYR A 174 -3.84 11.34 -32.06
N ALA A 175 -4.81 11.31 -32.96
CA ALA A 175 -5.26 10.10 -33.62
C ALA A 175 -5.56 10.37 -35.09
N GLU A 176 -5.10 9.49 -35.97
CA GLU A 176 -5.26 9.61 -37.43
C GLU A 176 -5.52 8.25 -38.07
N ALA A 177 -6.43 8.22 -39.06
CA ALA A 177 -6.65 7.04 -39.88
C ALA A 177 -5.63 7.01 -41.03
N THR A 178 -4.87 5.93 -41.13
CA THR A 178 -3.84 5.70 -42.15
C THR A 178 -4.12 4.43 -42.93
N TRP A 179 -3.70 4.38 -44.20
CA TRP A 179 -3.98 3.22 -45.07
C TRP A 179 -3.07 2.02 -44.82
N SER A 180 -1.91 2.24 -44.20
CA SER A 180 -0.93 1.21 -43.85
C SER A 180 -0.11 1.65 -42.64
N GLN A 181 0.49 0.68 -41.95
CA GLN A 181 1.55 0.95 -40.97
C GLN A 181 2.79 1.39 -41.76
N GLY A 182 3.36 2.54 -41.39
CA GLY A 182 4.64 3.02 -41.92
C GLY A 182 5.82 2.30 -41.30
#